data_AF-A0A3A8X4W1-F1
#
_entry.id   AF-A0A3A8X4W1-F1
#
_cell.length_a   1.000
_cell.length_b   1.000
_cell.length_c   1.000
_cell.angle_alpha   90.00
_cell.angle_beta   90.00
_cell.angle_gamma   90.00
#
_symmetry.space_group_name_H-M   'P 1'
#
loop_
_entity.id
_entity.type
_entity.pdbx_description
1 polymer ?
#
loop_
_entity_poly.entity_id
_entity_poly.type
_entity_poly.pdbx_seq_one_letter_code
_entity_poly.pdbx_strand_id
1 'polypeptide(L)' 'MLSEGIPIGFGLGLAMHENAMTNYSGMSEEEQEEVLEKARQAQSKRDMEILINQIGKMNQPLG' A
#
# COMPACT_ATOMS: atom_id res chain seq x y z
N MET A 1 -5.10 10.36 15.69
CA MET A 1 -5.54 9.28 14.77
C MET A 1 -5.01 9.50 13.35
N LEU A 2 -3.69 9.61 13.24
CA LEU A 2 -2.90 9.18 12.09
C LEU A 2 -1.69 8.56 12.79
N SER A 3 -1.55 7.24 12.71
CA SER A 3 -0.49 6.50 13.39
C SER A 3 0.85 7.12 12.99
N GLU A 4 1.65 7.56 13.95
CA GLU A 4 3.02 8.03 13.72
C GLU A 4 3.82 6.87 13.10
N GLY A 5 3.86 6.76 11.77
CA GLY A 5 4.52 5.64 11.11
C GLY A 5 4.08 5.32 9.68
N ILE A 6 2.92 5.80 9.21
CA ILE A 6 2.49 5.59 7.82
C ILE A 6 3.00 6.74 6.94
N PRO A 7 3.83 6.46 5.90
CA PRO A 7 4.23 7.49 4.95
C PRO A 7 3.01 8.14 4.29
N ILE A 8 2.94 9.48 4.27
CA ILE A 8 1.78 10.20 3.72
C ILE A 8 1.51 9.80 2.26
N GLY A 9 2.56 9.64 1.44
CA GLY A 9 2.42 9.20 0.05
C GLY A 9 1.82 7.80 -0.09
N PHE A 10 2.08 6.92 0.89
CA PHE A 10 1.49 5.59 0.92
C PHE A 10 0.01 5.65 1.29
N GLY A 11 -0.35 6.36 2.36
CA GLY A 11 -1.74 6.52 2.78
C GLY A 11 -2.62 7.18 1.71
N LEU A 12 -2.11 8.23 1.05
CA LEU A 12 -2.79 8.85 -0.09
C LEU A 12 -2.89 7.91 -1.29
N GLY A 13 -1.81 7.18 -1.59
CA GLY A 13 -1.79 6.19 -2.66
C GLY A 13 -2.86 5.12 -2.49
N LEU A 14 -3.01 4.57 -1.28
CA LEU A 14 -4.07 3.61 -0.97
C LEU A 14 -5.45 4.25 -1.14
N ALA A 15 -5.67 5.44 -0.60
CA ALA A 15 -6.97 6.13 -0.70
C ALA A 15 -7.40 6.44 -2.14
N MET A 16 -6.44 6.65 -3.05
CA MET A 16 -6.70 6.86 -4.47
C MET A 16 -6.96 5.56 -5.26
N HIS A 17 -6.65 4.40 -4.68
CA HIS A 17 -6.77 3.10 -5.34
C HIS A 17 -7.60 2.15 -4.47
N GLU A 18 -8.91 2.14 -4.67
CA GLU A 18 -9.87 1.40 -3.84
C GLU A 18 -9.52 -0.10 -3.69
N ASN A 19 -9.07 -0.75 -4.76
CA ASN A 19 -8.60 -2.14 -4.71
C ASN A 19 -7.36 -2.31 -3.83
N ALA A 20 -6.43 -1.36 -3.88
CA ALA A 20 -5.22 -1.41 -3.06
C ALA A 20 -5.56 -1.18 -1.58
N MET A 21 -6.43 -0.22 -1.28
CA MET A 21 -6.94 -0.01 0.08
C MET A 21 -7.65 -1.26 0.62
N THR A 22 -8.52 -1.87 -0.19
CA THR A 22 -9.28 -3.07 0.19
C THR A 22 -8.35 -4.27 0.44
N ASN A 23 -7.36 -4.47 -0.44
CA ASN A 23 -6.41 -5.56 -0.25
C ASN A 23 -5.52 -5.31 0.97
N TYR A 24 -5.06 -4.08 1.18
CA TYR A 24 -4.25 -3.71 2.34
C TYR A 24 -5.02 -3.84 3.67
N SER A 25 -6.29 -3.42 3.72
CA SER A 25 -7.11 -3.55 4.94
C SER A 25 -7.46 -5.00 5.29
N GLY A 26 -7.43 -5.90 4.30
CA GLY A 26 -7.62 -7.33 4.50
C GLY A 26 -6.36 -8.11 4.88
N MET A 27 -5.18 -7.48 4.85
CA MET A 27 -3.92 -8.10 5.28
C MET A 27 -3.87 -8.30 6.80
N SER A 28 -3.10 -9.31 7.22
CA SER A 28 -2.67 -9.46 8.61
C SER A 28 -1.75 -8.31 9.05
N GLU A 29 -1.58 -8.14 10.36
CA GLU A 29 -0.68 -7.09 10.91
C GLU A 29 0.76 -7.25 10.42
N GLU A 30 1.24 -8.51 10.29
CA GLU A 30 2.59 -8.82 9.77
C GLU A 30 2.74 -8.39 8.30
N GLU A 31 1.76 -8.71 7.46
CA GLU A 31 1.75 -8.32 6.05
C GLU A 31 1.65 -6.79 5.88
N GLN A 32 0.83 -6.13 6.71
CA GLN A 32 0.74 -4.67 6.71
C GLN A 32 2.07 -4.03 7.09
N GLU A 33 2.77 -4.56 8.10
CA GLU A 33 4.09 -4.06 8.52
C GLU A 33 5.14 -4.25 7.43
N GLU A 34 5.17 -5.41 6.75
CA GLU A 34 6.08 -5.62 5.61
C GLU A 34 5.84 -4.62 4.48
N VAL A 35 4.58 -4.33 4.18
CA VAL A 35 4.21 -3.35 3.16
C VAL A 35 4.58 -1.93 3.60
N LEU A 36 4.40 -1.59 4.87
CA LEU A 36 4.81 -0.31 5.43
C LEU A 36 6.32 -0.12 5.35
N GLU A 37 7.11 -1.14 5.65
CA GLU A 37 8.56 -1.09 5.52
C GLU A 37 9.00 -0.91 4.06
N LYS A 38 8.36 -1.60 3.11
CA LYS A 38 8.57 -1.36 1.67
C LYS A 38 8.21 0.07 1.28
N ALA A 39 7.11 0.61 1.80
CA ALA A 39 6.68 1.98 1.54
C ALA A 39 7.67 3.02 2.11
N ARG A 40 8.26 2.76 3.29
CA ARG A 40 9.30 3.62 3.88
C ARG A 40 10.61 3.60 3.09
N GLN A 41 10.92 2.48 2.44
CA GLN A 41 12.12 2.34 1.62
C GLN A 41 11.98 2.92 0.21
N ALA A 42 10.75 3.23 -0.24
CA ALA A 42 10.51 3.83 -1.54
C ALA A 42 11.23 5.19 -1.67
N GLN A 43 12.14 5.30 -2.64
CA GLN A 43 12.97 6.51 -2.83
C GLN A 43 12.34 7.50 -3.81
N SER A 44 11.26 7.11 -4.49
CA SER A 44 10.60 7.95 -5.48
C SER A 44 9.09 7.76 -5.49
N LYS A 45 8.40 8.76 -6.08
CA LYS A 45 6.96 8.67 -6.36
C LYS A 45 6.63 7.44 -7.21
N ARG A 46 7.49 7.10 -8.18
CA ARG A 46 7.32 5.94 -9.05
C ARG A 46 7.38 4.63 -8.27
N ASP A 47 8.30 4.51 -7.32
CA ASP A 47 8.42 3.30 -6.48
C ASP A 47 7.17 3.11 -5.61
N MET A 48 6.65 4.22 -5.07
CA MET A 48 5.39 4.22 -4.33
C MET A 48 4.22 3.77 -5.21
N GLU A 49 4.11 4.32 -6.42
CA GLU A 49 3.06 3.94 -7.39
C GLU A 49 3.16 2.46 -7.77
N ILE A 50 4.36 1.92 -7.96
CA ILE A 50 4.57 0.50 -8.24
C ILE A 50 4.05 -0.35 -7.07
N LEU A 51 4.42 0.01 -5.83
CA LEU A 51 3.96 -0.70 -4.63
C LEU A 51 2.43 -0.69 -4.51
N ILE A 52 1.79 0.48 -4.65
CA ILE A 52 0.32 0.62 -4.60
C ILE A 52 -0.35 -0.23 -5.69
N ASN A 53 0.20 -0.23 -6.90
CA ASN A 53 -0.33 -1.03 -8.01
C ASN A 53 -0.18 -2.53 -7.77
N GLN A 54 0.92 -2.98 -7.17
CA GLN A 54 1.10 -4.38 -6.78
C GLN A 54 0.05 -4.78 -5.74
N ILE A 55 -0.19 -3.93 -4.75
CA ILE A 55 -1.22 -4.16 -3.73
C ILE A 55 -2.60 -4.24 -4.37
N GLY A 56 -2.93 -3.33 -5.30
CA GLY A 56 -4.21 -3.34 -6.00
C GLY A 56 -4.48 -4.59 -6.84
N LYS A 57 -3.43 -5.31 -7.27
CA LYS A 57 -3.54 -6.50 -8.13
C LYS A 57 -3.59 -7.83 -7.37
N MET A 58 -3.30 -7.84 -6.06
CA MET A 58 -3.15 -9.08 -5.28
C MET A 58 -4.35 -10.03 -5.34
N ASN A 59 -5.57 -9.49 -5.34
CA ASN A 59 -6.81 -10.26 -5.42
C ASN A 59 -7.60 -10.01 -6.71
N GLN A 60 -6.97 -9.42 -7.73
CA GLN A 60 -7.67 -9.14 -8.98
C GLN A 60 -7.69 -10.42 -9.82
N PRO A 61 -8.88 -10.94 -10.21
CA PRO A 61 -8.93 -12.03 -11.19
C PRO A 61 -8.22 -11.56 -12.46
N LEU A 62 -7.36 -12.42 -13.03
CA LEU A 62 -6.85 -12.22 -14.38
C LEU A 62 -8.07 -12.25 -15.32
N GLY A 63 -8.54 -11.07 -15.69
CA GLY A 63 -9.57 -10.90 -16.72
C GLY A 63 -9.06 -11.31 -18.09
#